data_AF-A0A1Q7RFW9-F1
#
_entry.id   AF-A0A1Q7RFW9-F1
#
_cell.length_a   1.000
_cell.length_b   1.000
_cell.length_c   1.000
_cell.angle_alpha   90.00
_cell.angle_beta   90.00
_cell.angle_gamma   90.00
#
_symmetry.space_group_name_H-M   'P 1'
#
loop_
_entity.id
_entity.type
_entity.pdbx_description
1 polymer ?
#
loop_
_entity_poly.entity_id
_entity_poly.type
_entity_poly.pdbx_seq_one_letter_code
_entity_poly.pdbx_strand_id
1 'polypeptide(L)' 'MPVYKKIRTFTATDQELDMLETVARYHGFSKSATITSLIKKEFWRVFPAGTRAIRPDRGARVFDRGADRGE' A
#
# COMPACT_ATOMS: atom_id res chain seq x y z
N MET A 1 -1.73 21.92 -6.85
CA MET A 1 -3.13 21.69 -6.43
C MET A 1 -3.12 20.79 -5.21
N PRO A 2 -3.81 21.13 -4.11
CA PRO A 2 -3.90 20.26 -2.95
C PRO A 2 -4.49 18.90 -3.34
N VAL A 3 -3.86 17.82 -2.88
CA VAL A 3 -4.35 16.45 -3.08
C VAL A 3 -5.35 16.16 -1.97
N TYR A 4 -6.64 16.20 -2.29
CA TYR A 4 -7.71 15.88 -1.34
C TYR A 4 -7.89 14.37 -1.21
N LYS A 5 -8.08 13.89 0.03
CA LYS A 5 -8.49 12.51 0.26
C LYS A 5 -9.94 12.32 -0.21
N LYS A 6 -10.19 11.22 -0.94
CA LYS A 6 -11.53 10.85 -1.42
C LYS A 6 -12.14 9.80 -0.49
N ILE A 7 -13.40 9.99 -0.11
CA ILE A 7 -14.17 8.99 0.63
C ILE A 7 -14.60 7.89 -0.33
N ARG A 8 -14.37 6.64 0.05
CA ARG A 8 -14.80 5.43 -0.67
C ARG A 8 -15.33 4.42 0.35
N THR A 9 -16.37 3.68 -0.02
CA THR A 9 -16.91 2.57 0.77
C THR A 9 -16.31 1.24 0.30
N PHE A 10 -16.21 0.28 1.22
CA PHE A 10 -15.85 -1.10 0.92
C PHE A 10 -16.74 -2.02 1.74
N THR A 11 -16.90 -3.26 1.29
CA THR A 11 -17.60 -4.31 2.02
C THR A 11 -16.59 -5.19 2.74
N ALA A 12 -16.94 -5.65 3.94
CA ALA A 12 -16.15 -6.57 4.74
C ALA A 12 -17.08 -7.37 5.65
N THR A 13 -16.65 -8.57 6.02
CA THR A 13 -17.22 -9.38 7.10
C THR A 13 -16.88 -8.77 8.46
N ASP A 14 -17.64 -9.15 9.50
CA ASP A 14 -17.36 -8.70 10.87
C ASP A 14 -15.95 -9.09 11.33
N GLN A 15 -15.51 -10.31 10.97
CA GLN A 15 -14.16 -10.77 11.30
C GLN A 15 -13.07 -9.89 10.66
N GLU A 16 -13.24 -9.48 9.40
CA GLU A 16 -12.30 -8.58 8.72
C GLU A 16 -12.28 -7.18 9.36
N LEU A 17 -13.41 -6.70 9.87
CA LEU A 17 -13.49 -5.43 10.59
C LEU A 17 -12.76 -5.49 11.94
N ASP A 18 -12.85 -6.61 12.65
CA ASP A 18 -12.13 -6.85 13.91
C ASP A 18 -10.62 -6.98 13.69
N MET A 19 -10.21 -7.70 12.63
CA MET A 19 -8.80 -7.74 12.21
C MET A 19 -8.28 -6.34 11.91
N LEU A 20 -9.03 -5.55 11.14
CA LEU A 20 -8.65 -4.17 10.81
C LEU A 20 -8.54 -3.29 12.06
N GLU A 21 -9.47 -3.40 13.01
CA GLU A 21 -9.39 -2.67 14.28
C GLU A 21 -8.13 -3.04 15.07
N THR A 22 -7.83 -4.33 15.17
CA THR A 22 -6.68 -4.83 15.91
C THR A 22 -5.38 -4.28 15.33
N VAL A 23 -5.21 -4.35 14.01
CA VAL A 23 -4.02 -3.83 13.32
C VAL A 23 -3.93 -2.30 13.44
N ALA A 24 -5.05 -1.60 13.31
CA ALA A 24 -5.09 -0.15 13.44
C ALA A 24 -4.64 0.30 14.84
N ARG A 25 -5.15 -0.34 15.90
CA ARG A 25 -4.74 -0.06 17.28
C ARG A 25 -3.27 -0.38 17.52
N TYR A 26 -2.80 -1.52 17.03
CA TYR A 26 -1.39 -1.92 17.18
C TYR A 26 -0.42 -0.87 16.61
N HIS A 27 -0.75 -0.27 15.47
CA HIS A 27 0.08 0.76 14.84
C HIS A 27 -0.27 2.20 15.26
N GLY A 28 -1.27 2.41 16.11
CA GLY A 28 -1.74 3.75 16.50
C GLY A 28 -2.34 4.55 15.34
N PHE A 29 -2.93 3.88 14.37
CA PHE A 29 -3.51 4.49 13.16
C PHE A 29 -5.04 4.45 13.19
N SER A 30 -5.66 5.31 12.38
CA SER A 30 -7.08 5.13 12.06
C SER A 30 -7.27 3.93 11.11
N LYS A 31 -8.48 3.36 11.07
CA LYS A 31 -8.84 2.29 10.11
C LYS A 31 -8.54 2.69 8.66
N SER A 32 -8.94 3.89 8.25
CA SER A 32 -8.68 4.40 6.90
C SER A 32 -7.18 4.57 6.61
N ALA A 33 -6.41 5.08 7.57
CA ALA A 33 -4.96 5.18 7.42
C ALA A 33 -4.32 3.80 7.26
N THR A 34 -4.75 2.83 8.08
CA THR A 34 -4.31 1.43 8.02
C THR A 34 -4.56 0.82 6.65
N ILE A 35 -5.78 0.92 6.11
CA ILE A 35 -6.11 0.45 4.76
C ILE A 35 -5.18 1.08 3.71
N THR A 36 -5.02 2.41 3.73
CA THR A 36 -4.16 3.07 2.74
C THR A 36 -2.69 2.69 2.86
N SER A 37 -2.20 2.43 4.07
CA SER A 37 -0.82 1.99 4.31
C SER A 37 -0.61 0.54 3.84
N LEU A 38 -1.57 -0.34 4.10
CA LEU A 38 -1.54 -1.72 3.61
C LEU A 38 -1.56 -1.77 2.09
N ILE A 39 -2.44 -0.99 1.44
CA ILE A 39 -2.48 -0.88 -0.03
C ILE A 39 -1.13 -0.40 -0.58
N LYS A 40 -0.52 0.64 0.01
CA LYS A 40 0.78 1.14 -0.43
C LYS A 40 1.88 0.09 -0.27
N LYS A 41 1.94 -0.56 0.89
CA LYS A 41 2.93 -1.61 1.18
C LYS A 41 2.81 -2.74 0.17
N GLU A 42 1.59 -3.21 -0.07
CA GLU A 42 1.31 -4.30 -1.00
C GLU A 42 1.61 -3.91 -2.45
N PHE A 43 1.18 -2.71 -2.87
CA PHE A 43 1.46 -2.20 -4.21
C PHE A 43 2.96 -2.19 -4.52
N TRP A 44 3.79 -1.65 -3.63
CA TRP A 44 5.24 -1.59 -3.86
C TRP A 44 5.93 -2.96 -3.73
N ARG A 45 5.36 -3.88 -2.94
CA ARG A 45 5.84 -5.27 -2.88
C ARG A 45 5.63 -6.00 -4.20
N VAL A 46 4.48 -5.78 -4.84
CA VAL A 46 4.10 -6.43 -6.12
C VAL A 46 4.71 -5.71 -7.32
N PHE A 47 4.73 -4.38 -7.32
CA PHE A 47 5.20 -3.53 -8.39
C PHE A 47 6.37 -2.63 -7.93
N PRO A 48 7.57 -3.20 -7.68
CA PRO A 48 8.70 -2.43 -7.14
C PRO A 48 9.16 -1.29 -8.07
N ALA A 49 8.98 -1.44 -9.38
CA ALA A 49 9.25 -0.41 -10.39
C ALA A 49 8.04 0.51 -10.68
N GLY A 50 6.93 0.32 -9.97
CA GLY A 50 5.65 0.94 -10.27
C GLY A 50 4.97 0.36 -11.51
N THR A 51 4.02 1.11 -12.06
CA THR A 51 3.25 0.79 -13.27
C THR A 51 3.36 1.92 -14.28
N ARG A 52 2.71 1.77 -15.45
CA ARG A 52 2.64 2.86 -16.44
C ARG A 52 2.04 4.14 -15.87
N ALA A 53 1.05 4.02 -14.98
CA ALA A 53 0.33 5.15 -14.40
C ALA A 53 0.92 5.65 -13.07
N ILE A 54 1.58 4.77 -12.30
CA ILE A 54 2.11 5.10 -10.97
C ILE A 54 3.60 4.84 -10.98
N ARG A 55 4.41 5.91 -10.94
CA ARG A 55 5.87 5.82 -10.92
C ARG A 55 6.41 5.91 -9.48
N PRO A 56 7.51 5.23 -9.15
CA PRO A 56 8.22 5.46 -7.89
C PRO A 56 8.66 6.91 -7.78
N ASP A 57 8.76 7.40 -6.54
CA ASP A 57 9.33 8.71 -6.29
C ASP A 57 10.79 8.79 -6.77
N ARG A 58 11.24 9.98 -7.15
CA ARG A 58 12.63 10.19 -7.58
C ARG A 58 13.58 9.74 -6.46
N GLY A 59 14.49 8.81 -6.80
CA GLY A 59 15.48 8.28 -5.86
C GLY A 59 15.04 7.03 -5.09
N ALA A 60 13.82 6.52 -5.32
CA ALA A 60 13.44 5.21 -4.79
C ALA A 60 14.37 4.13 -5.36
N ARG A 61 14.95 3.31 -4.48
CA ARG A 61 15.73 2.14 -4.88
C ARG A 61 14.77 1.08 -5.42
N VAL A 62 14.58 1.08 -6.73
CA VAL A 62 13.85 0.03 -7.43
C VAL A 62 14.73 -1.21 -7.40
N PHE A 63 14.37 -2.20 -6.58
CA PHE A 63 14.99 -3.51 -6.65
C PHE A 63 14.52 -4.19 -7.93
N ASP A 64 15.33 -4.08 -8.98
CA ASP A 64 15.18 -4.90 -10.16
C ASP A 64 15.62 -6.33 -9.80
N ARG A 65 14.66 -7.24 -9.64
CA ARG A 65 14.93 -8.66 -9.39
C ARG A 65 15.31 -9.39 -10.70
N GLY A 66 15.92 -8.67 -11.65
CA GLY A 66 16.39 -9.16 -12.95
C GLY A 66 17.91 -9.18 -13.11
N ALA A 67 18.69 -8.61 -12.19
CA ALA A 67 20.15 -8.54 -12.30
C ALA A 67 20.90 -9.77 -11.73
N ASP A 68 20.20 -10.88 -11.48
CA ASP A 68 20.77 -12.14 -10.97
C ASP A 68 20.44 -13.34 -11.87
N ARG A 69 20.34 -13.09 -13.18
CA ARG A 69 20.49 -14.14 -14.19
C ARG A 69 21.61 -13.74 -15.13
N GLY A 70 22.84 -13.98 -14.66
CA GLY A 70 23.96 -14.16 -15.56
C GLY A 70 23.88 -15.57 -16.15
N GLU A 71 23.55 -15.65 -17.43
CA GLU A 71 23.97 -16.70 -18.37
C GLU A 71 24.39 -16.01 -19.67
#